data_AF-A0A034V444-F1
#
_entry.id   AF-A0A034V444-F1
#
_cell.length_a   1.000
_cell.length_b   1.000
_cell.length_c   1.000
_cell.angle_alpha   90.00
_cell.angle_beta   90.00
_cell.angle_gamma   90.00
#
_symmetry.space_group_name_H-M   'P 1'
#
loop_
_entity.id
_entity.type
_entity.pdbx_description
1 polymer ?
#
loop_
_entity_poly.entity_id
_entity_poly.type
_entity_poly.pdbx_seq_one_letter_code
_entity_poly.pdbx_strand_id
1 'polypeptide(L)'
;NFENIILKTTSEDGSKEDATIITTVTPIERTTLGNRNASGNSDNRLDATGQFYETFVQNVSVNTLKYEFTNLKHFSFYTIGVEACREPEEGATEKECSDIRMRFVRTKKMEGVDKVENLRVALVQTNTTRSEVRINWDPPENPNGDVVSYTISYKKSEQDAVEEKRCITEVNYRNLTNGYTMPLPTGNYSIRVRANSLAGDGVYSEIVYIDIPPEKWSGALIAGICVGVIGIIFLMGGVYWYVRRKYAPPNDIKIIPTVNPYYISLQYVQDGWEVERERVIQLSPLGQGSFGMV
;
A
#
# COMPACT_ATOMS: atom_id res chain seq x y z
N ASN A 1 -2.20 2.31 37.96
CA ASN A 1 -1.50 3.09 39.01
C ASN A 1 -0.24 2.40 39.48
N PHE A 2 0.86 3.14 39.73
CA PHE A 2 1.97 2.65 40.57
C PHE A 2 1.59 2.83 42.06
N GLU A 3 0.33 2.50 42.37
CA GLU A 3 -0.15 2.49 43.73
C GLU A 3 0.40 1.23 44.39
N ASN A 4 1.13 1.42 45.48
CA ASN A 4 1.51 0.40 46.45
C ASN A 4 2.77 -0.40 46.15
N ILE A 5 3.90 0.27 45.92
CA ILE A 5 5.19 -0.32 46.29
C ILE A 5 5.81 0.56 47.38
N ILE A 6 5.54 0.17 48.62
CA ILE A 6 6.11 0.77 49.83
C ILE A 6 7.44 0.04 50.06
N LEU A 7 8.56 0.75 49.91
CA LEU A 7 9.85 0.27 50.36
C LEU A 7 9.87 0.49 51.88
N LYS A 8 9.39 -0.50 52.64
CA LYS A 8 9.42 -0.45 54.10
C LYS A 8 10.86 -0.56 54.58
N THR A 9 11.40 0.51 55.13
CA THR A 9 12.60 0.47 55.96
C THR A 9 12.17 0.23 57.41
N THR A 10 12.58 -0.90 57.99
CA THR A 10 12.40 -1.18 59.41
C THR A 10 13.55 -0.53 60.16
N SER A 11 13.30 0.58 60.86
CA SER A 11 14.21 1.06 61.92
C SER A 11 13.95 0.21 63.15
N GLU A 12 14.95 -0.54 63.62
CA GLU A 12 14.84 -1.38 64.82
C GLU A 12 15.08 -0.63 66.12
N ASP A 13 15.35 0.68 66.08
CA ASP A 13 15.45 1.47 67.29
C ASP A 13 14.77 2.84 67.14
N GLY A 14 14.13 3.27 68.23
CA GLY A 14 13.35 4.50 68.33
C GLY A 14 14.21 5.76 68.53
N SER A 15 15.50 5.69 68.24
CA SER A 15 16.40 6.84 68.32
C SER A 15 16.21 7.73 67.09
N LYS A 16 15.81 8.98 67.36
CA LYS A 16 15.75 10.07 66.38
C LYS A 16 17.15 10.63 66.16
N GLU A 17 18.03 9.85 65.55
CA GLU A 17 19.32 10.36 65.05
C GLU A 17 19.29 10.42 63.52
N ASP A 18 19.93 11.44 62.98
CA ASP A 18 19.78 11.98 61.62
C ASP A 18 20.31 11.03 60.52
N ALA A 19 19.69 9.85 60.38
CA ALA A 19 20.00 8.93 59.29
C ALA A 19 19.34 9.39 57.97
N THR A 20 20.01 9.13 56.85
CA THR A 20 19.50 9.45 55.51
C THR A 20 19.44 8.21 54.65
N ILE A 21 18.31 8.01 53.97
CA ILE A 21 18.15 6.95 52.98
C ILE A 21 18.53 7.53 51.63
N ILE A 22 19.51 6.93 50.96
CA ILE A 22 19.88 7.30 49.59
C ILE A 22 19.15 6.35 48.66
N THR A 23 18.34 6.91 47.75
CA THR A 23 17.72 6.12 46.69
C THR A 23 18.28 6.53 45.33
N THR A 24 18.76 5.54 44.60
CA THR A 24 19.36 5.70 43.27
C THR A 24 18.50 5.01 42.22
N VAL A 25 18.35 5.63 41.06
CA VAL A 25 17.62 5.05 39.91
C VAL A 25 18.48 5.21 38.66
N THR A 26 18.75 4.11 37.94
CA THR A 26 19.61 4.10 36.74
C THR A 26 19.08 3.16 35.64
N PRO A 27 19.35 3.40 34.35
CA PRO A 27 18.83 2.56 33.27
C PRO A 27 19.73 1.33 33.04
N ILE A 28 19.13 0.20 32.66
CA ILE A 28 19.86 -1.08 32.52
C ILE A 28 20.83 -1.09 31.31
N GLU A 29 20.54 -0.34 30.24
CA GLU A 29 21.35 -0.36 29.00
C GLU A 29 22.80 0.14 29.16
N ARG A 30 23.16 0.70 30.33
CA ARG A 30 24.54 1.06 30.68
C ARG A 30 25.01 0.43 31.99
N THR A 31 24.82 -0.88 32.17
CA THR A 31 25.51 -1.59 33.26
C THR A 31 26.97 -1.88 32.91
N THR A 32 27.80 -0.85 33.01
CA THR A 32 29.18 -0.99 33.50
C THR A 32 29.35 -0.13 34.75
N LEU A 33 28.57 -0.43 35.78
CA LEU A 33 28.82 0.09 37.13
C LEU A 33 29.95 -0.71 37.77
N GLY A 34 31.16 -0.45 37.30
CA GLY A 34 32.32 -0.61 38.17
C GLY A 34 32.18 0.42 39.29
N ASN A 35 32.21 -0.05 40.54
CA ASN A 35 32.48 0.68 41.79
C ASN A 35 32.49 2.22 41.62
N ARG A 36 31.32 2.83 41.44
CA ARG A 36 31.21 4.28 41.61
C ARG A 36 30.87 4.48 43.07
N ASN A 37 31.89 4.80 43.85
CA ASN A 37 31.70 5.44 45.15
C ASN A 37 30.78 6.63 44.91
N ALA A 38 29.56 6.56 45.43
CA ALA A 38 28.59 7.64 45.40
C ALA A 38 29.07 8.75 46.36
N SER A 39 30.14 9.43 45.96
CA SER A 39 30.67 10.60 46.64
C SER A 39 29.73 11.77 46.39
N GLY A 40 28.82 11.99 47.34
CA GLY A 40 28.50 13.32 47.86
C GLY A 40 27.78 14.35 46.98
N ASN A 41 27.56 14.13 45.69
CA ASN A 41 26.86 15.10 44.85
C ASN A 41 25.60 14.50 44.24
N SER A 42 24.52 15.29 44.17
CA SER A 42 23.27 14.95 43.49
C SER A 42 23.52 14.79 42.00
N ASP A 43 24.06 13.64 41.61
CA ASP A 43 24.54 13.34 40.26
C ASP A 43 23.35 12.92 39.39
N ASN A 44 22.46 13.90 39.18
CA ASN A 44 21.29 13.74 38.35
C ASN A 44 21.73 13.87 36.89
N ARG A 45 21.63 12.78 36.14
CA ARG A 45 21.94 12.75 34.71
C ARG A 45 20.65 12.70 33.92
N LEU A 46 20.43 13.71 33.10
CA LEU A 46 19.36 13.69 32.10
C LEU A 46 19.82 12.92 30.86
N ASP A 47 18.85 12.45 30.08
CA ASP A 47 19.07 11.89 28.76
C ASP A 47 19.56 12.95 27.77
N ALA A 48 19.94 12.53 26.56
CA ALA A 48 20.45 13.43 25.53
C ALA A 48 19.46 14.54 25.13
N THR A 49 18.15 14.32 25.32
CA THR A 49 17.10 15.30 25.03
C THR A 49 16.84 16.27 26.18
N GLY A 50 17.34 15.96 27.38
CA GLY A 50 17.09 16.76 28.59
C GLY A 50 15.68 16.58 29.17
N GLN A 51 14.88 15.62 28.70
CA GLN A 51 13.49 15.42 29.12
C GLN A 51 13.33 14.40 30.24
N PHE A 52 14.18 13.36 30.25
CA PHE A 52 14.05 12.24 31.16
C PHE A 52 15.30 12.07 32.01
N TYR A 53 15.14 11.66 33.27
CA TYR A 53 16.27 11.26 34.09
C TYR A 53 16.77 9.87 33.67
N GLU A 54 18.05 9.80 33.31
CA GLU A 54 18.79 8.54 33.22
C GLU A 54 19.23 8.10 34.61
N THR A 55 19.91 8.98 35.34
CA THR A 55 20.37 8.73 36.71
C THR A 55 19.80 9.77 37.65
N PHE A 56 19.34 9.35 38.81
CA PHE A 56 18.91 10.25 39.86
C PHE A 56 19.27 9.69 41.23
N VAL A 57 19.72 10.57 42.12
CA VAL A 57 20.10 10.24 43.50
C VAL A 57 19.38 11.19 44.45
N GLN A 58 18.61 10.64 45.38
CA GLN A 58 17.90 11.43 46.39
C GLN A 58 18.20 10.97 47.80
N ASN A 59 18.50 11.96 48.65
CA ASN A 59 18.55 11.79 50.09
C ASN A 59 17.14 12.00 50.64
N VAL A 60 16.65 11.02 51.39
CA VAL A 60 15.32 10.96 51.96
C VAL A 60 15.45 10.78 53.48
N SER A 61 14.55 11.40 54.25
CA SER A 61 14.47 11.23 55.71
C SER A 61 14.11 9.78 56.10
N VAL A 62 14.59 9.31 57.25
CA VAL A 62 14.26 8.00 57.86
C VAL A 62 12.75 7.75 57.95
N ASN A 63 11.96 8.79 58.16
CA ASN A 63 10.51 8.67 58.35
C ASN A 63 9.74 8.41 57.05
N THR A 64 10.40 8.53 55.90
CA THR A 64 9.75 8.39 54.60
C THR A 64 9.79 6.94 54.13
N LEU A 65 8.65 6.25 54.23
CA LEU A 65 8.50 4.86 53.80
C LEU A 65 8.17 4.69 52.30
N LYS A 66 7.92 5.80 51.60
CA LYS A 66 7.56 5.80 50.17
C LYS A 66 8.18 7.00 49.48
N TYR A 67 8.85 6.74 48.37
CA TYR A 67 9.37 7.75 47.47
C TYR A 67 8.89 7.47 46.04
N GLU A 68 8.50 8.53 45.32
CA GLU A 68 8.00 8.44 43.95
C GLU A 68 8.98 9.13 42.98
N PHE A 69 9.48 8.37 42.01
CA PHE A 69 10.32 8.90 40.95
C PHE A 69 9.46 9.41 39.79
N THR A 70 9.65 10.67 39.40
CA THR A 70 8.96 11.31 38.28
C THR A 70 9.92 11.58 37.11
N ASN A 71 9.38 11.88 35.92
CA ASN A 71 10.16 12.19 34.71
C ASN A 71 11.13 11.07 34.28
N LEU A 72 10.67 9.83 34.34
CA LEU A 72 11.40 8.66 33.84
C LEU A 72 10.99 8.36 32.40
N LYS A 73 11.92 7.83 31.60
CA LYS A 73 11.66 7.39 30.23
C LYS A 73 10.57 6.32 30.24
N HIS A 74 9.60 6.42 29.34
CA HIS A 74 8.52 5.45 29.22
C HIS A 74 9.04 4.10 28.71
N PHE A 75 8.33 3.03 29.08
CA PHE A 75 8.63 1.63 28.74
C PHE A 75 10.10 1.18 28.85
N SER A 76 10.83 1.76 29.79
CA SER A 76 12.27 1.59 29.96
C SER A 76 12.58 0.86 31.27
N PHE A 77 13.65 0.07 31.26
CA PHE A 77 14.10 -0.64 32.46
C PHE A 77 14.99 0.24 33.32
N TYR A 78 14.67 0.28 34.60
CA TYR A 78 15.41 0.99 35.62
C TYR A 78 15.78 0.06 36.78
N THR A 79 16.96 0.29 37.36
CA THR A 79 17.43 -0.33 38.59
C THR A 79 17.27 0.67 39.72
N ILE A 80 16.52 0.31 40.75
CA ILE A 80 16.35 1.09 41.98
C ILE A 80 17.26 0.51 43.04
N GLY A 81 18.20 1.31 43.56
CA GLY A 81 19.06 0.97 44.70
C GLY A 81 18.68 1.78 45.93
N VAL A 82 18.57 1.12 47.08
CA VAL A 82 18.31 1.75 48.38
C VAL A 82 19.45 1.40 49.34
N GLU A 83 20.03 2.41 49.98
CA GLU A 83 20.96 2.26 51.10
C GLU A 83 20.57 3.19 52.25
N ALA A 84 20.87 2.79 53.47
CA ALA A 84 20.70 3.61 54.66
C ALA A 84 22.08 4.04 55.16
N CYS A 85 22.27 5.34 55.36
CA CYS A 85 23.51 5.90 55.87
C CYS A 85 23.28 6.50 57.25
N ARG A 86 24.21 6.21 58.18
CA ARG A 86 24.27 6.89 59.48
C ARG A 86 25.10 8.17 59.39
N GLU A 87 24.93 9.05 60.37
CA GLU A 87 25.79 10.23 60.51
C GLU A 87 27.22 9.76 60.85
N PRO A 88 28.27 10.35 60.22
CA PRO A 88 29.65 9.95 60.49
C PRO A 88 30.05 10.27 61.94
N GLU A 89 30.77 9.35 62.57
CA GLU A 89 31.31 9.54 63.93
C GLU A 89 32.36 10.67 63.97
N GLU A 90 32.55 11.31 65.14
CA GLU A 90 33.51 12.41 65.29
C GLU A 90 34.93 11.97 64.87
N GLY A 91 35.44 12.58 63.79
CA GLY A 91 36.76 12.28 63.22
C GLY A 91 36.74 11.39 61.97
N ALA A 92 35.58 10.85 61.57
CA ALA A 92 35.40 10.13 60.32
C ALA A 92 35.10 11.08 59.14
N THR A 93 35.78 10.88 58.02
CA THR A 93 35.57 11.65 56.78
C THR A 93 34.59 11.02 55.78
N GLU A 94 34.31 9.72 55.91
CA GLU A 94 33.44 8.99 54.98
C GLU A 94 32.09 8.65 55.61
N LYS A 95 31.04 8.63 54.79
CA LYS A 95 29.71 8.20 55.21
C LYS A 95 29.67 6.69 55.34
N GLU A 96 29.17 6.21 56.48
CA GLU A 96 28.96 4.78 56.70
C GLU A 96 27.54 4.40 56.30
N CYS A 97 27.44 3.67 55.20
CA CYS A 97 26.18 3.23 54.61
C CYS A 97 26.08 1.70 54.62
N SER A 98 24.85 1.20 54.71
CA SER A 98 24.54 -0.21 54.51
C SER A 98 24.79 -0.65 53.08
N ASP A 99 24.90 -1.96 52.83
CA ASP A 99 24.87 -2.51 51.47
C ASP A 99 23.64 -2.04 50.67
N ILE A 100 23.85 -1.69 49.40
CA ILE A 100 22.77 -1.29 48.50
C ILE A 100 21.84 -2.47 48.23
N ARG A 101 20.54 -2.28 48.44
CA ARG A 101 19.48 -3.22 48.05
C ARG A 101 18.87 -2.81 46.72
N MET A 102 19.10 -3.64 45.69
CA MET A 102 18.68 -3.37 44.32
C MET A 102 17.40 -4.09 43.91
N ARG A 103 16.63 -3.43 43.04
CA ARG A 103 15.46 -3.99 42.34
C ARG A 103 15.41 -3.51 40.89
N PHE A 104 14.98 -4.40 40.00
CA PHE A 104 14.79 -4.10 38.59
C PHE A 104 13.31 -3.89 38.30
N VAL A 105 12.96 -2.76 37.70
CA VAL A 105 11.58 -2.40 37.39
C VAL A 105 11.50 -1.81 35.99
N ARG A 106 10.33 -1.89 35.37
CA ARG A 106 10.05 -1.26 34.08
C ARG A 106 8.99 -0.18 34.23
N THR A 107 9.20 0.98 33.63
CA THR A 107 8.17 2.02 33.54
C THR A 107 7.03 1.58 32.62
N LYS A 108 5.86 2.23 32.76
CA LYS A 108 4.71 1.93 31.89
C LYS A 108 4.96 2.43 30.47
N LYS A 109 4.26 1.81 29.52
CA LYS A 109 4.13 2.36 28.17
C LYS A 109 3.35 3.67 28.19
N MET A 110 3.69 4.56 27.29
CA MET A 110 2.95 5.79 27.01
C MET A 110 2.10 5.55 25.76
N GLU A 111 0.81 5.85 25.83
CA GLU A 111 -0.08 5.66 24.68
C GLU A 111 0.16 6.74 23.62
N GLY A 112 0.11 6.36 22.35
CA GLY A 112 0.21 7.29 21.22
C GLY A 112 1.64 7.64 20.77
N VAL A 113 2.68 7.40 21.57
CA VAL A 113 4.08 7.70 21.19
C VAL A 113 4.63 6.75 20.12
N ASP A 114 4.02 5.58 19.94
CA ASP A 114 4.36 4.62 18.89
C ASP A 114 3.62 4.92 17.56
N LYS A 115 2.83 5.99 17.49
CA LYS A 115 2.09 6.36 16.29
C LYS A 115 3.07 6.85 15.21
N VAL A 116 2.92 6.29 14.01
CA VAL A 116 3.67 6.70 12.83
C VAL A 116 3.10 8.01 12.27
N GLU A 117 3.99 8.91 11.85
CA GLU A 117 3.63 10.20 11.24
C GLU A 117 4.03 10.28 9.76
N ASN A 118 3.45 11.25 9.06
CA ASN A 118 3.79 11.59 7.66
C ASN A 118 3.77 10.38 6.70
N LEU A 119 2.71 9.57 6.74
CA LEU A 119 2.51 8.48 5.79
C LEU A 119 2.34 9.04 4.36
N ARG A 120 3.21 8.59 3.45
CA ARG A 120 3.27 8.97 2.04
C ARG A 120 3.17 7.72 1.20
N VAL A 121 2.30 7.77 0.19
CA VAL A 121 2.06 6.67 -0.74
C VAL A 121 2.16 7.21 -2.16
N ALA A 122 3.00 6.61 -2.98
CA ALA A 122 3.22 7.04 -4.36
C ALA A 122 3.28 5.85 -5.33
N LEU A 123 2.76 6.03 -6.54
CA LEU A 123 2.94 5.09 -7.64
C LEU A 123 4.40 5.12 -8.13
N VAL A 124 5.00 3.95 -8.25
CA VAL A 124 6.30 3.78 -8.90
C VAL A 124 6.06 3.38 -10.34
N GLN A 125 6.49 4.23 -11.28
CA GLN A 125 6.51 3.87 -12.69
C GLN A 125 7.71 2.95 -12.93
N THR A 126 7.45 1.66 -13.00
CA THR A 126 8.42 0.66 -13.44
C THR A 126 8.18 0.33 -14.93
N ASN A 127 9.23 -0.13 -15.62
CA ASN A 127 9.12 -0.67 -16.98
C ASN A 127 8.44 -2.05 -17.03
N THR A 128 8.00 -2.56 -15.88
CA THR A 128 7.30 -3.84 -15.75
C THR A 128 5.79 -3.65 -15.95
N THR A 129 5.10 -4.74 -16.29
CA THR A 129 3.65 -4.72 -16.55
C THR A 129 2.83 -4.38 -15.32
N ARG A 130 3.33 -4.69 -14.11
CA ARG A 130 2.61 -4.47 -12.85
C ARG A 130 2.92 -3.09 -12.25
N SER A 131 1.86 -2.38 -11.86
CA SER A 131 2.00 -1.14 -11.07
C SER A 131 2.49 -1.45 -9.66
N GLU A 132 3.54 -0.76 -9.25
CA GLU A 132 4.10 -0.85 -7.90
C GLU A 132 3.76 0.42 -7.10
N VAL A 133 3.51 0.24 -5.81
CA VAL A 133 3.25 1.35 -4.88
C VAL A 133 4.39 1.41 -3.88
N ARG A 134 4.99 2.58 -3.72
CA ARG A 134 5.98 2.89 -2.68
C ARG A 134 5.28 3.57 -1.51
N ILE A 135 5.52 3.02 -0.33
CA ILE A 135 4.95 3.46 0.95
C ILE A 135 6.10 3.91 1.84
N ASN A 136 6.05 5.15 2.31
CA ASN A 136 7.08 5.77 3.15
C ASN A 136 6.41 6.46 4.34
N TRP A 137 7.07 6.49 5.49
CA TRP A 137 6.60 7.18 6.68
C TRP A 137 7.75 7.57 7.60
N ASP A 138 7.48 8.47 8.55
CA ASP A 138 8.48 8.86 9.52
C ASP A 138 8.39 7.92 10.75
N PRO A 139 9.48 7.24 11.12
CA PRO A 139 9.52 6.43 12.34
C PRO A 139 9.17 7.28 13.58
N PRO A 140 8.48 6.72 14.59
CA PRO A 140 8.24 7.44 15.83
C PRO A 140 9.57 7.87 16.49
N GLU A 141 9.65 9.13 16.94
CA GLU A 141 10.88 9.70 17.50
C GLU A 141 11.24 9.09 18.85
N ASN A 142 10.24 8.89 19.73
CA ASN A 142 10.40 8.32 21.07
C ASN A 142 9.45 7.13 21.26
N PRO A 143 9.76 5.95 20.67
CA PRO A 143 8.92 4.76 20.80
C PRO A 143 9.01 4.14 22.20
N ASN A 144 8.01 3.36 22.57
CA ASN A 144 8.01 2.55 23.79
C ASN A 144 9.04 1.42 23.68
N GLY A 145 10.28 1.70 24.09
CA GLY A 145 11.43 0.83 23.84
C GLY A 145 11.94 1.08 22.42
N ASP A 146 12.02 0.03 21.61
CA ASP A 146 12.42 0.12 20.20
C ASP A 146 11.32 -0.38 19.27
N VAL A 147 11.29 0.17 18.05
CA VAL A 147 10.42 -0.34 16.98
C VAL A 147 11.05 -1.58 16.36
N VAL A 148 10.33 -2.70 16.40
CA VAL A 148 10.81 -3.98 15.85
C VAL A 148 10.28 -4.24 14.43
N SER A 149 9.06 -3.79 14.14
CA SER A 149 8.41 -4.00 12.85
C SER A 149 7.32 -2.97 12.60
N TYR A 150 6.83 -2.91 11.36
CA TYR A 150 5.69 -2.13 10.94
C TYR A 150 4.64 -3.04 10.31
N THR A 151 3.38 -2.81 10.63
CA THR A 151 2.25 -3.49 9.98
C THR A 151 1.58 -2.53 9.02
N ILE A 152 1.68 -2.81 7.72
CA ILE A 152 0.98 -2.10 6.66
C ILE A 152 -0.36 -2.79 6.46
N SER A 153 -1.44 -2.04 6.59
CA SER A 153 -2.81 -2.50 6.38
C SER A 153 -3.35 -1.82 5.14
N TYR A 154 -3.84 -2.61 4.18
CA TYR A 154 -4.41 -2.07 2.94
C TYR A 154 -5.71 -2.78 2.61
N LYS A 155 -6.66 -2.01 2.08
CA LYS A 155 -7.98 -2.51 1.69
C LYS A 155 -8.39 -1.87 0.37
N LYS A 156 -8.88 -2.69 -0.56
CA LYS A 156 -9.49 -2.21 -1.80
C LYS A 156 -10.85 -1.58 -1.51
N SER A 157 -11.25 -0.54 -2.22
CA SER A 157 -12.50 0.21 -1.96
C SER A 157 -13.80 -0.54 -2.29
N GLU A 158 -13.74 -1.83 -2.61
CA GLU A 158 -14.91 -2.66 -2.95
C GLU A 158 -15.69 -3.07 -1.68
N GLN A 159 -17.00 -3.26 -1.81
CA GLN A 159 -17.90 -3.50 -0.67
C GLN A 159 -17.54 -4.77 0.13
N ASP A 160 -17.01 -5.81 -0.53
CA ASP A 160 -16.61 -7.09 0.09
C ASP A 160 -15.09 -7.26 0.22
N ALA A 161 -14.31 -6.19 0.03
CA ALA A 161 -12.86 -6.28 0.15
C ALA A 161 -12.44 -6.50 1.61
N VAL A 162 -11.63 -7.55 1.80
CA VAL A 162 -10.99 -7.87 3.07
C VAL A 162 -9.76 -6.97 3.25
N GLU A 163 -9.56 -6.50 4.48
CA GLU A 163 -8.33 -5.78 4.83
C GLU A 163 -7.16 -6.75 4.91
N GLU A 164 -6.17 -6.56 4.05
CA GLU A 164 -4.95 -7.33 4.01
C GLU A 164 -3.86 -6.65 4.85
N LYS A 165 -2.98 -7.46 5.44
CA LYS A 165 -1.91 -6.98 6.33
C LYS A 165 -0.57 -7.53 5.88
N ARG A 166 0.42 -6.64 5.79
CA ARG A 166 1.81 -6.97 5.52
C ARG A 166 2.68 -6.49 6.67
N CYS A 167 3.41 -7.41 7.30
CA CYS A 167 4.41 -7.08 8.31
C CYS A 167 5.79 -6.92 7.66
N ILE A 168 6.49 -5.85 8.00
CA ILE A 168 7.87 -5.60 7.59
C ILE A 168 8.73 -5.33 8.83
N THR A 169 9.94 -5.86 8.86
CA THR A 169 10.86 -5.55 9.96
C THR A 169 11.41 -4.13 9.80
N GLU A 170 11.78 -3.51 10.92
CA GLU A 170 12.42 -2.19 10.92
C GLU A 170 13.70 -2.19 10.06
N VAL A 171 14.48 -3.28 10.13
CA VAL A 171 15.73 -3.42 9.36
C VAL A 171 15.45 -3.42 7.86
N ASN A 172 14.40 -4.13 7.43
CA ASN A 172 14.01 -4.16 6.02
C ASN A 172 13.54 -2.78 5.55
N TYR A 173 12.81 -2.05 6.41
CA TYR A 173 12.35 -0.69 6.11
C TYR A 173 13.52 0.27 5.88
N ARG A 174 14.53 0.24 6.76
CA ARG A 174 15.74 1.08 6.63
C ARG A 174 16.57 0.72 5.40
N ASN A 175 16.77 -0.58 5.14
CA ASN A 175 17.52 -1.07 3.99
C ASN A 175 16.90 -0.66 2.65
N LEU A 176 15.56 -0.51 2.60
CA LEU A 176 14.82 -0.10 1.41
C LEU A 176 14.65 1.43 1.30
N THR A 177 15.68 2.18 1.71
CA THR A 177 15.71 3.67 1.71
C THR A 177 14.50 4.28 2.44
N ASN A 178 14.24 3.81 3.66
CA ASN A 178 13.12 4.24 4.51
C ASN A 178 11.78 4.15 3.77
N GLY A 179 11.52 3.01 3.15
CA GLY A 179 10.35 2.80 2.32
C GLY A 179 10.06 1.33 2.10
N TYR A 180 8.85 1.03 1.68
CA TYR A 180 8.46 -0.31 1.26
C TYR A 180 7.71 -0.24 -0.06
N THR A 181 8.18 -1.00 -1.04
CA THR A 181 7.51 -1.11 -2.34
C THR A 181 6.77 -2.44 -2.40
N MET A 182 5.50 -2.41 -2.81
CA MET A 182 4.74 -3.63 -3.07
C MET A 182 3.92 -3.53 -4.36
N PRO A 183 3.75 -4.62 -5.11
CA PRO A 183 2.85 -4.67 -6.24
C PRO A 183 1.40 -4.72 -5.74
N LEU A 184 0.55 -3.85 -6.28
CA LEU A 184 -0.88 -3.86 -6.01
C LEU A 184 -1.64 -3.87 -7.34
N PRO A 185 -2.69 -4.70 -7.48
CA PRO A 185 -3.55 -4.70 -8.67
C PRO A 185 -4.22 -3.34 -8.90
N THR A 186 -4.76 -3.15 -10.11
CA THR A 186 -5.58 -1.99 -10.44
C THR A 186 -6.77 -1.83 -9.49
N GLY A 187 -7.00 -0.59 -9.05
CA GLY A 187 -8.11 -0.22 -8.19
C GLY A 187 -7.74 0.86 -7.18
N ASN A 188 -8.74 1.32 -6.44
CA ASN A 188 -8.59 2.29 -5.37
C ASN A 188 -8.37 1.57 -4.04
N TYR A 189 -7.30 1.94 -3.32
CA TYR A 189 -6.90 1.34 -2.06
C TYR A 189 -6.82 2.39 -0.94
N SER A 190 -7.27 2.00 0.24
CA SER A 190 -6.99 2.69 1.50
C SER A 190 -5.82 2.01 2.21
N ILE A 191 -4.80 2.75 2.60
CA ILE A 191 -3.57 2.25 3.23
C ILE A 191 -3.35 2.97 4.56
N ARG A 192 -3.01 2.21 5.60
CA ARG A 192 -2.59 2.72 6.92
C ARG A 192 -1.46 1.88 7.48
N VAL A 193 -0.61 2.47 8.30
CA VAL A 193 0.56 1.80 8.88
C VAL A 193 0.53 1.96 10.39
N ARG A 194 0.94 0.93 11.13
CA ARG A 194 1.24 1.04 12.57
C ARG A 194 2.65 0.54 12.83
N ALA A 195 3.34 1.16 13.79
CA ALA A 195 4.58 0.62 14.32
C ALA A 195 4.27 -0.43 15.40
N ASN A 196 5.08 -1.49 15.44
CA ASN A 196 5.05 -2.49 16.48
C ASN A 196 6.34 -2.29 17.30
N SER A 197 6.20 -1.81 18.53
CA SER A 197 7.30 -1.57 19.45
C SER A 197 7.53 -2.79 20.35
N LEU A 198 8.56 -2.75 21.20
CA LEU A 198 8.73 -3.76 22.27
C LEU A 198 7.54 -3.79 23.25
N ALA A 199 6.72 -2.73 23.29
CA ALA A 199 5.49 -2.68 24.09
C ALA A 199 4.29 -3.36 23.43
N GLY A 200 4.43 -3.74 22.16
CA GLY A 200 3.41 -4.40 21.35
C GLY A 200 2.96 -3.55 20.17
N ASP A 201 1.75 -3.81 19.70
CA ASP A 201 1.17 -3.14 18.55
C ASP A 201 0.80 -1.68 18.89
N GLY A 202 1.37 -0.74 18.14
CA GLY A 202 1.02 0.68 18.21
C GLY A 202 -0.31 1.01 17.52
N VAL A 203 -0.65 2.28 17.55
CA VAL A 203 -1.86 2.83 16.92
C VAL A 203 -1.63 3.00 15.42
N TYR A 204 -2.67 2.79 14.62
CA TYR A 204 -2.62 3.07 13.19
C TYR A 204 -2.46 4.56 12.88
N SER A 205 -1.72 4.84 11.82
CA SER A 205 -1.63 6.14 11.18
C SER A 205 -2.98 6.56 10.60
N GLU A 206 -3.03 7.79 10.11
CA GLU A 206 -4.10 8.23 9.23
C GLU A 206 -4.12 7.40 7.94
N ILE A 207 -5.32 7.27 7.36
CA ILE A 207 -5.53 6.50 6.14
C ILE A 207 -5.16 7.38 4.94
N VAL A 208 -4.36 6.83 4.04
CA VAL A 208 -4.05 7.42 2.74
C VAL A 208 -4.72 6.62 1.64
N TYR A 209 -5.37 7.31 0.71
CA TYR A 209 -6.03 6.69 -0.44
C TYR A 209 -5.14 6.81 -1.68
N ILE A 210 -5.09 5.76 -2.49
CA ILE A 210 -4.36 5.75 -3.76
C ILE A 210 -5.16 5.01 -4.82
N ASP A 211 -5.23 5.59 -6.00
CA ASP A 211 -5.84 4.97 -7.18
C ASP A 211 -4.75 4.41 -8.10
N ILE A 212 -4.81 3.11 -8.35
CA ILE A 212 -3.85 2.39 -9.19
C ILE A 212 -4.49 2.22 -10.56
N PRO A 213 -3.92 2.84 -11.62
CA PRO A 213 -4.52 2.81 -12.95
C PRO A 213 -4.49 1.40 -13.57
N PRO A 214 -5.36 1.13 -14.56
CA PRO A 214 -5.32 -0.11 -15.32
C PRO A 214 -4.01 -0.22 -16.12
N GLU A 215 -3.49 -1.46 -16.22
CA GLU A 215 -2.35 -1.75 -17.09
C GLU A 215 -2.67 -1.35 -18.54
N LYS A 216 -1.84 -0.47 -19.12
CA LYS A 216 -1.98 -0.08 -20.52
C LYS A 216 -1.36 -1.14 -21.41
N TRP A 217 -2.11 -1.59 -22.40
CA TRP A 217 -1.61 -2.53 -23.39
C TRP A 217 -0.50 -1.87 -24.22
N SER A 218 0.58 -2.60 -24.47
CA SER A 218 1.64 -2.13 -25.37
C SER A 218 1.02 -1.85 -26.74
N GLY A 219 1.20 -0.62 -27.25
CA GLY A 219 0.72 -0.24 -28.58
C GLY A 219 1.26 -1.17 -29.68
N ALA A 220 2.44 -1.77 -29.47
CA ALA A 220 3.01 -2.77 -30.36
C ALA A 220 2.23 -4.09 -30.39
N LEU A 221 1.70 -4.55 -29.25
CA LEU A 221 0.84 -5.75 -29.20
C LEU A 221 -0.48 -5.50 -29.92
N ILE A 222 -1.10 -4.34 -29.68
CA ILE A 222 -2.34 -3.95 -30.35
C ILE A 222 -2.11 -3.84 -31.86
N ALA A 223 -1.05 -3.17 -32.28
CA ALA A 223 -0.68 -3.04 -33.70
C ALA A 223 -0.39 -4.41 -34.34
N GLY A 224 0.32 -5.30 -33.65
CA GLY A 224 0.61 -6.65 -34.13
C GLY A 224 -0.68 -7.48 -34.34
N ILE A 225 -1.62 -7.42 -33.39
CA ILE A 225 -2.94 -8.07 -33.53
C ILE A 225 -3.70 -7.49 -34.72
N CYS A 226 -3.75 -6.17 -34.88
CA CYS A 226 -4.41 -5.53 -36.01
C CYS A 226 -3.80 -5.95 -37.36
N VAL A 227 -2.46 -5.98 -37.47
CA VAL A 227 -1.77 -6.41 -38.69
C VAL A 227 -2.04 -7.88 -39.00
N GLY A 228 -2.06 -8.75 -37.98
CA GLY A 228 -2.42 -10.16 -38.12
C GLY A 228 -3.84 -10.35 -38.64
N VAL A 229 -4.82 -9.64 -38.06
CA VAL A 229 -6.22 -9.69 -38.50
C VAL A 229 -6.38 -9.19 -39.93
N ILE A 230 -5.70 -8.08 -40.29
CA ILE A 230 -5.71 -7.56 -41.66
C ILE A 230 -5.11 -8.57 -42.64
N GLY A 231 -3.99 -9.22 -42.28
CA GLY A 231 -3.38 -10.28 -43.09
C GLY A 231 -4.32 -11.46 -43.34
N ILE A 232 -5.07 -11.90 -42.32
CA ILE A 232 -6.07 -12.97 -42.46
C ILE A 232 -7.21 -12.55 -43.39
N ILE A 233 -7.70 -11.31 -43.28
CA ILE A 233 -8.75 -10.78 -44.17
C ILE A 233 -8.26 -10.76 -45.62
N PHE A 234 -7.02 -10.33 -45.87
CA PHE A 234 -6.43 -10.37 -47.21
C PHE A 234 -6.26 -11.79 -47.75
N LEU A 235 -5.86 -12.75 -46.91
CA LEU A 235 -5.79 -14.16 -47.31
C LEU A 235 -7.18 -14.72 -47.65
N MET A 236 -8.18 -14.46 -46.81
CA MET A 236 -9.57 -14.87 -47.07
C MET A 236 -10.13 -14.23 -48.34
N GLY A 237 -9.88 -12.94 -48.55
CA GLY A 237 -10.23 -12.22 -49.77
C GLY A 237 -9.52 -12.76 -51.01
N GLY A 238 -8.24 -13.12 -50.89
CA GLY A 238 -7.44 -13.72 -51.95
C GLY A 238 -7.93 -15.13 -52.32
N VAL A 239 -8.24 -15.96 -51.33
CA VAL A 239 -8.86 -17.29 -51.54
C VAL A 239 -10.24 -17.14 -52.19
N TYR A 240 -11.07 -16.24 -51.68
CA TYR A 240 -12.38 -15.95 -52.28
C TYR A 240 -12.24 -15.50 -53.73
N TRP A 241 -11.32 -14.58 -54.01
CA TRP A 241 -11.06 -14.11 -55.37
C TRP A 241 -10.55 -15.23 -56.29
N TYR A 242 -9.66 -16.11 -55.80
CA TYR A 242 -9.16 -17.26 -56.55
C TYR A 242 -10.27 -18.25 -56.88
N VAL A 243 -11.10 -18.61 -55.90
CA VAL A 243 -12.25 -19.51 -56.09
C VAL A 243 -13.24 -18.89 -57.07
N ARG A 244 -13.57 -17.60 -56.91
CA ARG A 244 -14.45 -16.88 -57.84
C ARG A 244 -13.85 -16.86 -59.25
N ARG A 245 -12.55 -16.65 -59.41
CA ARG A 245 -11.93 -16.61 -60.74
C ARG A 245 -11.92 -17.97 -61.44
N LYS A 246 -11.77 -19.08 -60.70
CA LYS A 246 -11.65 -20.43 -61.28
C LYS A 246 -12.98 -21.16 -61.43
N TYR A 247 -13.94 -20.89 -60.55
CA TYR A 247 -15.21 -21.63 -60.46
C TYR A 247 -16.46 -20.77 -60.64
N ALA A 248 -16.36 -19.45 -60.78
CA ALA A 248 -17.56 -18.67 -61.07
C ALA A 248 -18.06 -18.99 -62.48
N PRO A 249 -19.36 -19.29 -62.64
CA PRO A 249 -19.95 -19.37 -63.97
C PRO A 249 -19.77 -18.01 -64.66
N PRO A 250 -19.63 -17.98 -66.01
CA PRO A 250 -19.73 -16.72 -66.74
C PRO A 250 -21.04 -16.03 -66.34
N ASN A 251 -21.03 -14.70 -66.24
CA ASN A 251 -22.24 -13.89 -66.04
C ASN A 251 -23.11 -13.97 -67.30
N ASP A 252 -23.57 -15.17 -67.63
CA ASP A 252 -24.53 -15.43 -68.67
C ASP A 252 -25.87 -15.12 -68.02
N ILE A 253 -26.29 -13.86 -68.12
CA ILE A 253 -27.64 -13.44 -67.74
C ILE A 253 -28.56 -14.18 -68.72
N LYS A 254 -28.91 -15.43 -68.39
CA LYS A 254 -29.93 -16.18 -69.12
C LYS A 254 -31.26 -15.51 -68.81
N ILE A 255 -31.56 -14.46 -69.58
CA ILE A 255 -32.93 -14.03 -69.79
C ILE A 255 -33.56 -15.23 -70.49
N ILE A 256 -34.40 -15.97 -69.78
CA ILE A 256 -35.27 -16.97 -70.38
C ILE A 256 -36.53 -16.19 -70.76
N PRO A 257 -36.65 -15.61 -71.97
CA PRO A 257 -37.94 -15.10 -72.39
C PRO A 257 -38.82 -16.34 -72.53
N THR A 258 -39.82 -16.49 -71.68
CA THR A 258 -40.89 -17.45 -71.89
C THR A 258 -41.70 -16.96 -73.09
N VAL A 259 -41.24 -17.26 -74.30
CA VAL A 259 -41.94 -16.89 -75.53
C VAL A 259 -43.07 -17.89 -75.74
N ASN A 260 -44.29 -17.39 -75.89
CA ASN A 260 -45.47 -18.22 -76.09
C ASN A 260 -45.29 -19.12 -77.34
N PRO A 261 -45.31 -20.46 -77.21
CA PRO A 261 -44.99 -21.38 -78.30
C PRO A 261 -45.94 -21.28 -79.50
N TYR A 262 -47.13 -20.68 -79.35
CA TYR A 262 -48.06 -20.48 -80.47
C TYR A 262 -47.59 -19.46 -81.53
N TYR A 263 -46.63 -18.59 -81.21
CA TYR A 263 -46.10 -17.61 -82.16
C TYR A 263 -44.81 -18.06 -82.87
N ILE A 264 -44.18 -19.15 -82.44
CA ILE A 264 -42.83 -19.51 -82.89
C ILE A 264 -42.79 -20.22 -84.25
N SER A 265 -43.93 -20.74 -84.71
CA SER A 265 -44.04 -21.57 -85.91
C SER A 265 -45.00 -21.02 -86.97
N LEU A 266 -45.19 -19.70 -87.03
CA LEU A 266 -45.89 -19.09 -88.16
C LEU A 266 -44.91 -18.99 -89.33
N GLN A 267 -44.70 -20.10 -90.02
CA GLN A 267 -44.29 -20.03 -91.41
C GLN A 267 -45.38 -19.23 -92.10
N TYR A 268 -45.05 -18.01 -92.56
CA TYR A 268 -46.02 -17.08 -93.13
C TYR A 268 -46.79 -17.78 -94.25
N VAL A 269 -48.07 -18.02 -94.04
CA VAL A 269 -49.01 -18.50 -95.04
C VAL A 269 -49.72 -17.26 -95.54
N GLN A 270 -49.43 -16.86 -96.78
CA GLN A 270 -50.06 -15.72 -97.39
C GLN A 270 -51.57 -15.98 -97.52
N ASP A 271 -52.38 -15.12 -96.92
CA ASP A 271 -53.83 -15.28 -96.97
C ASP A 271 -54.33 -15.01 -98.40
N GLY A 272 -55.40 -15.70 -98.82
CA GLY A 272 -55.95 -15.56 -100.18
C GLY A 272 -56.47 -14.16 -100.54
N TRP A 273 -56.51 -13.24 -99.57
CA TRP A 273 -56.92 -11.84 -99.73
C TRP A 273 -55.73 -10.86 -99.65
N GLU A 274 -54.50 -11.37 -99.49
CA GLU A 274 -53.32 -10.55 -99.32
C GLU A 274 -52.78 -10.11 -100.68
N VAL A 275 -52.91 -8.81 -100.95
CA VAL A 275 -52.56 -8.24 -102.25
C VAL A 275 -51.03 -8.08 -102.35
N GLU A 276 -50.43 -8.61 -103.41
CA GLU A 276 -49.02 -8.40 -103.73
C GLU A 276 -48.72 -6.89 -103.76
N ARG A 277 -47.65 -6.45 -103.07
CA ARG A 277 -47.28 -5.04 -102.93
C ARG A 277 -47.20 -4.31 -104.28
N GLU A 278 -46.82 -5.00 -105.34
CA GLU A 278 -46.69 -4.47 -106.71
C GLU A 278 -48.03 -4.03 -107.31
N ARG A 279 -49.16 -4.54 -106.81
CA ARG A 279 -50.51 -4.22 -107.27
C ARG A 279 -51.18 -3.11 -106.44
N VAL A 280 -50.48 -2.54 -105.47
CA VAL A 280 -50.98 -1.45 -104.62
C VAL A 280 -50.32 -0.14 -105.04
N ILE A 281 -51.12 0.80 -105.55
CA ILE A 281 -50.65 2.15 -105.87
C ILE A 281 -50.66 2.97 -104.58
N GLN A 282 -49.48 3.28 -104.04
CA GLN A 282 -49.36 4.12 -102.85
C GLN A 282 -49.44 5.59 -103.25
N LEU A 283 -50.44 6.31 -102.73
CA LEU A 283 -50.53 7.77 -102.85
C LEU A 283 -49.53 8.44 -101.88
N SER A 284 -49.44 9.77 -101.90
CA SER A 284 -48.55 10.51 -101.00
C SER A 284 -48.80 10.15 -99.53
N PRO A 285 -47.75 9.89 -98.73
CA PRO A 285 -47.91 9.55 -97.32
C PRO A 285 -48.53 10.72 -96.54
N LEU A 286 -49.48 10.42 -95.65
CA LEU A 286 -50.20 11.41 -94.85
C LEU A 286 -49.44 11.74 -93.55
N GLY A 287 -48.51 10.87 -93.12
CA GLY A 287 -47.58 11.12 -92.01
C GLY A 287 -47.07 9.84 -91.34
N GLN A 288 -46.11 9.97 -90.42
CA GLN A 288 -45.56 8.84 -89.67
C GLN A 288 -46.10 8.84 -88.23
N GLY A 289 -46.91 7.83 -87.90
CA GLY A 289 -47.39 7.58 -86.55
C GLY A 289 -46.44 6.69 -85.74
N SER A 290 -46.73 6.52 -84.46
CA SER A 290 -45.88 5.76 -83.52
C SER A 290 -45.77 4.25 -83.84
N PHE A 291 -46.63 3.73 -84.73
CA PHE A 291 -46.66 2.33 -85.15
C PHE A 291 -46.33 2.14 -86.65
N GLY A 292 -46.04 3.21 -87.40
CA GLY A 292 -45.70 3.12 -88.82
C GLY A 292 -46.14 4.34 -89.65
N MET A 293 -45.79 4.31 -90.94
CA MET A 293 -46.28 5.28 -91.93
C MET A 293 -47.72 4.99 -92.33
N VAL A 294 -48.50 6.05 -92.51
CA VAL A 294 -49.88 6.03 -93.00
C VAL A 294 -49.96 6.73 -94.35
#